data_AF-A0A7M6DQF3-F1
#
_entry.id   AF-A0A7M6DQF3-F1
#
_cell.length_a   1.000
_cell.length_b   1.000
_cell.length_c   1.000
_cell.angle_alpha   90.00
_cell.angle_beta   90.00
_cell.angle_gamma   90.00
#
_symmetry.space_group_name_H-M   'P 1'
#
loop_
_entity.id
_entity.type
_entity.pdbx_description
1 polymer ?
#
loop_
_entity_poly.entity_id
_entity_poly.type
_entity_poly.pdbx_seq_one_letter_code
_entity_poly.pdbx_strand_id
1 'polypeptide(L)'
;IGMVDRMVRASVDVKCKQHERGCKWEGKIIDYKAHEETCQYVMVKCKNDGCHEERIRKNMKRHQQKCQYIIKNCVHCGTQKMFIELKEHYTNCPMMEITCTNDECDVQVLRHE
;
A
#
# COMPACT_ATOMS: atom_id res chain seq x y z
N ILE A 1 48.24 -4.63 -4.66
CA ILE A 1 46.95 -4.51 -5.39
C ILE A 1 46.47 -3.07 -5.20
N GLY A 2 46.73 -2.23 -6.20
CA GLY A 2 46.82 -0.77 -6.06
C GLY A 2 45.50 -0.02 -6.24
N MET A 3 45.51 1.26 -5.84
CA MET A 3 44.37 2.20 -5.87
C MET A 3 43.65 2.27 -7.24
N VAL A 4 44.32 1.88 -8.32
CA VAL A 4 43.80 1.82 -9.69
C VAL A 4 42.64 0.81 -9.85
N ASP A 5 42.68 -0.36 -9.20
CA ASP A 5 41.56 -1.35 -9.27
C ASP A 5 40.28 -0.79 -8.64
N ARG A 6 40.44 -0.01 -7.56
CA ARG A 6 39.34 0.66 -6.86
C ARG A 6 38.75 1.82 -7.69
N MET A 7 39.57 2.56 -8.42
CA MET A 7 39.13 3.66 -9.30
C MET A 7 38.45 3.15 -10.59
N VAL A 8 38.96 2.06 -11.17
CA VAL A 8 38.35 1.42 -12.36
C VAL A 8 36.96 0.91 -12.02
N ARG A 9 36.79 0.21 -10.89
CA ARG A 9 35.46 -0.20 -10.41
C ARG A 9 34.53 0.99 -10.22
N ALA A 10 35.01 2.14 -9.74
CA ALA A 10 34.16 3.31 -9.51
C ALA A 10 33.63 3.98 -10.80
N SER A 11 34.25 3.72 -11.96
CA SER A 11 33.96 4.44 -13.21
C SER A 11 33.11 3.65 -14.22
N VAL A 12 32.69 2.43 -13.88
CA VAL A 12 31.88 1.56 -14.75
C VAL A 12 30.45 2.08 -14.84
N ASP A 13 29.98 2.32 -16.06
CA ASP A 13 28.56 2.59 -16.34
C ASP A 13 27.77 1.28 -16.34
N VAL A 14 26.65 1.29 -15.63
CA VAL A 14 25.76 0.14 -15.46
C VAL A 14 24.32 0.55 -15.66
N LYS A 15 23.50 -0.39 -16.13
CA LYS A 15 22.04 -0.23 -16.20
C LYS A 15 21.38 -0.77 -14.94
N CYS A 16 20.22 -0.22 -14.59
CA CYS A 16 19.43 -0.76 -13.49
C CYS A 16 19.04 -2.23 -13.73
N LYS A 17 19.13 -3.09 -12.71
CA LYS A 17 18.64 -4.49 -12.79
C LYS A 17 17.14 -4.61 -13.10
N GLN A 18 16.37 -3.52 -12.93
CA GLN A 18 14.94 -3.45 -13.26
C GLN A 18 14.69 -2.87 -14.67
N HIS A 19 15.71 -2.86 -15.54
CA HIS A 19 15.59 -2.33 -16.91
C HIS A 19 14.50 -3.02 -17.72
N GLU A 20 14.43 -4.36 -17.66
CA GLU A 20 13.39 -5.18 -18.31
C GLU A 20 11.97 -4.87 -17.81
N ARG A 21 11.83 -4.25 -16.62
CA ARG A 21 10.54 -3.80 -16.08
C ARG A 21 10.22 -2.34 -16.42
N GLY A 22 11.12 -1.66 -17.14
CA GLY A 22 10.97 -0.30 -17.61
C GLY A 22 11.76 0.75 -16.83
N CYS A 23 12.70 0.38 -15.95
CA CYS A 23 13.60 1.35 -15.34
C CYS A 23 14.66 1.81 -16.36
N LYS A 24 14.67 3.10 -16.67
CA LYS A 24 15.63 3.69 -17.62
C LYS A 24 16.90 4.25 -16.98
N TRP A 25 17.12 3.98 -15.68
CA TRP A 25 18.31 4.48 -15.01
C TRP A 25 19.56 3.77 -15.51
N GLU A 26 20.54 4.57 -15.89
CA GLU A 26 21.88 4.17 -16.29
C GLU A 26 22.85 5.18 -15.66
N GLY A 27 23.99 4.72 -15.14
CA GLY A 27 24.95 5.59 -14.46
C GLY A 27 26.11 4.83 -13.85
N LYS A 28 26.93 5.52 -13.06
CA LYS A 28 28.11 4.90 -12.43
C LYS A 28 27.70 3.89 -11.36
N ILE A 29 28.44 2.79 -11.25
CA ILE A 29 28.17 1.76 -10.23
C ILE A 29 28.24 2.29 -8.79
N ILE A 30 28.98 3.37 -8.55
CA ILE A 30 29.00 4.05 -7.24
C ILE A 30 27.64 4.67 -6.87
N ASP A 31 26.88 5.14 -7.86
CA ASP A 31 25.57 5.75 -7.68
C ASP A 31 24.44 4.71 -7.68
N TYR A 32 24.74 3.47 -8.13
CA TYR A 32 23.77 2.39 -8.25
C TYR A 32 23.06 2.10 -6.92
N LYS A 33 23.79 2.07 -5.79
CA LYS A 33 23.17 1.81 -4.47
C LYS A 33 22.15 2.87 -4.10
N ALA A 34 22.45 4.15 -4.33
CA ALA A 34 21.53 5.24 -4.06
C ALA A 34 20.29 5.17 -4.97
N HIS A 35 20.49 4.79 -6.24
CA HIS A 35 19.40 4.51 -7.16
C HIS A 35 18.53 3.34 -6.69
N GLU A 36 19.12 2.23 -6.25
CA GLU A 36 18.39 1.02 -5.83
C GLU A 36 17.39 1.33 -4.70
N GLU A 37 17.78 2.15 -3.73
CA GLU A 37 16.92 2.61 -2.64
C GLU A 37 15.70 3.41 -3.11
N THR A 38 15.79 4.08 -4.26
CA THR A 38 14.72 4.98 -4.78
C THR A 38 14.07 4.48 -6.07
N CYS A 39 14.57 3.39 -6.65
CA CYS A 39 14.09 2.83 -7.91
C CYS A 39 12.60 2.49 -7.86
N GLN A 40 11.82 3.08 -8.75
CA GLN A 40 10.36 2.95 -8.74
C GLN A 40 9.85 1.59 -9.27
N TYR A 41 10.73 0.82 -9.90
CA TYR A 41 10.40 -0.41 -10.62
C TYR A 41 10.76 -1.68 -9.84
N VAL A 42 11.37 -1.54 -8.65
CA VAL A 42 11.60 -2.68 -7.75
C VAL A 42 10.27 -3.20 -7.22
N MET A 43 10.14 -4.53 -7.16
CA MET A 43 9.01 -5.16 -6.49
C MET A 43 9.14 -4.99 -4.98
N VAL A 44 8.06 -4.57 -4.35
CA VAL A 44 7.94 -4.42 -2.91
C VAL A 44 6.69 -5.14 -2.43
N LYS A 45 6.75 -5.70 -1.23
CA LYS A 45 5.62 -6.33 -0.56
C LYS A 45 4.70 -5.27 0.04
N CYS A 46 3.40 -5.54 0.06
CA CYS A 46 2.49 -4.74 0.86
C CYS A 46 2.88 -4.83 2.35
N LYS A 47 2.73 -3.72 3.08
CA LYS A 47 3.04 -3.64 4.51
C LYS A 47 1.82 -3.89 5.41
N ASN A 48 0.64 -4.00 4.82
CA ASN A 48 -0.58 -4.25 5.57
C ASN A 48 -0.62 -5.73 5.94
N ASP A 49 -0.82 -6.01 7.22
CA ASP A 49 -0.86 -7.38 7.73
C ASP A 49 -1.95 -8.21 7.03
N GLY A 50 -1.66 -9.47 6.72
CA GLY A 50 -2.53 -10.35 5.94
C GLY A 50 -2.55 -10.10 4.42
N CYS A 51 -1.95 -9.01 3.92
CA CYS A 51 -1.84 -8.75 2.48
C CYS A 51 -0.55 -9.32 1.88
N HIS A 52 -0.67 -10.31 1.01
CA HIS A 52 0.46 -10.98 0.35
C HIS A 52 0.80 -10.40 -1.03
N GLU A 53 0.19 -9.28 -1.41
CA GLU A 53 0.39 -8.67 -2.72
C GLU A 53 1.77 -8.02 -2.85
N GLU A 54 2.41 -8.28 -3.99
CA GLU A 54 3.64 -7.61 -4.40
C GLU A 54 3.35 -6.72 -5.61
N ARG A 55 3.89 -5.50 -5.59
CA ARG A 55 3.77 -4.53 -6.69
C ARG A 55 5.07 -3.76 -6.83
N ILE A 56 5.30 -3.20 -8.02
CA ILE A 56 6.39 -2.24 -8.19
C ILE A 56 6.16 -1.01 -7.29
N ARG A 57 7.24 -0.44 -6.75
CA ARG A 57 7.20 0.68 -5.79
C ARG A 57 6.28 1.82 -6.23
N LYS A 58 6.32 2.24 -7.51
CA LYS A 58 5.41 3.29 -8.04
C LYS A 58 3.92 2.97 -7.92
N ASN A 59 3.55 1.70 -7.99
CA ASN A 59 2.15 1.25 -7.91
C ASN A 59 1.71 0.93 -6.48
N MET A 60 2.65 0.76 -5.55
CA MET A 60 2.36 0.34 -4.18
C MET A 60 1.51 1.37 -3.42
N LYS A 61 1.76 2.68 -3.60
CA LYS A 61 0.96 3.74 -2.96
C LYS A 61 -0.53 3.63 -3.32
N ARG A 62 -0.84 3.42 -4.61
CA ARG A 62 -2.21 3.23 -5.10
C ARG A 62 -2.84 1.96 -4.55
N HIS A 63 -2.08 0.87 -4.49
CA HIS A 63 -2.54 -0.37 -3.87
C HIS A 63 -2.90 -0.17 -2.40
N GLN A 64 -2.02 0.46 -1.61
CA GLN A 64 -2.23 0.65 -0.17
C GLN A 64 -3.54 1.40 0.14
N GLN A 65 -3.90 2.42 -0.66
CA GLN A 65 -5.15 3.15 -0.50
C GLN A 65 -6.42 2.30 -0.69
N LYS A 66 -6.32 1.20 -1.46
CA LYS A 66 -7.44 0.31 -1.80
C LYS A 66 -7.25 -1.11 -1.26
N CYS A 67 -6.22 -1.34 -0.46
CA CYS A 67 -5.90 -2.65 0.07
C CYS A 67 -7.04 -3.12 0.98
N GLN A 68 -7.52 -4.34 0.79
CA GLN A 68 -8.61 -4.89 1.61
C GLN A 68 -8.21 -5.11 3.07
N TYR A 69 -6.92 -5.24 3.32
CA TYR A 69 -6.33 -5.41 4.64
C TYR A 69 -5.90 -4.08 5.28
N ILE A 70 -6.21 -2.92 4.66
CA ILE A 70 -5.95 -1.64 5.32
C ILE A 70 -6.91 -1.46 6.51
N ILE A 71 -6.38 -1.00 7.65
CA ILE A 71 -7.19 -0.63 8.80
C ILE A 71 -7.89 0.71 8.51
N LYS A 72 -9.20 0.77 8.73
CA LYS A 72 -10.03 1.97 8.63
C LYS A 72 -10.89 2.11 9.88
N ASN A 73 -11.27 3.35 10.19
CA ASN A 73 -12.27 3.63 11.21
C ASN A 73 -13.66 3.44 10.61
N CYS A 74 -14.55 2.77 11.34
CA CYS A 74 -15.97 2.76 11.02
C CYS A 74 -16.51 4.20 11.07
N VAL A 75 -17.27 4.60 10.05
CA VAL A 75 -17.85 5.96 9.97
C VAL A 75 -18.95 6.21 11.00
N HIS A 76 -19.55 5.15 11.54
CA HIS A 76 -20.66 5.23 12.49
C HIS A 76 -20.18 5.18 13.95
N CYS A 77 -19.28 4.25 14.30
CA CYS A 77 -18.83 4.06 15.68
C CYS A 77 -17.36 4.39 15.94
N GLY A 78 -16.58 4.72 14.91
CA GLY A 78 -15.14 5.03 15.03
C GLY A 78 -14.22 3.82 15.23
N THR A 79 -14.74 2.61 15.49
CA THR A 79 -13.92 1.40 15.71
C THR A 79 -13.02 1.08 14.52
N GLN A 80 -11.77 0.74 14.80
CA GLN A 80 -10.80 0.29 13.81
C GLN A 80 -11.06 -1.15 13.38
N LYS A 81 -11.17 -1.37 12.07
CA LYS A 81 -11.35 -2.68 11.43
C LYS A 81 -10.57 -2.74 10.11
N MET A 82 -10.19 -3.94 9.67
CA MET A 82 -9.72 -4.08 8.29
C MET A 82 -10.85 -3.75 7.32
N PHE A 83 -10.53 -3.18 6.16
CA PHE A 83 -11.54 -2.81 5.18
C PHE A 83 -12.41 -4.00 4.74
N ILE A 84 -11.84 -5.20 4.67
CA ILE A 84 -12.57 -6.45 4.39
C ILE A 84 -13.59 -6.82 5.47
N GLU A 85 -13.31 -6.49 6.74
CA GLU A 85 -14.18 -6.79 7.89
C GLU A 85 -15.29 -5.75 8.06
N LEU A 86 -15.14 -4.56 7.47
CA LEU A 86 -16.11 -3.48 7.65
C LEU A 86 -17.51 -3.84 7.15
N LYS A 87 -17.62 -4.68 6.11
CA LYS A 87 -18.92 -5.13 5.60
C LYS A 87 -19.73 -5.89 6.67
N GLU A 88 -19.09 -6.85 7.34
CA GLU A 88 -19.70 -7.62 8.42
C GLU A 88 -19.87 -6.77 9.70
N HIS A 89 -18.94 -5.86 9.95
CA HIS A 89 -19.10 -4.90 11.04
C HIS A 89 -20.37 -4.06 10.86
N TYR A 90 -20.64 -3.55 9.66
CA TYR A 90 -21.81 -2.73 9.38
C TYR A 90 -23.13 -3.45 9.67
N THR A 91 -23.23 -4.75 9.40
CA THR A 91 -24.44 -5.52 9.71
C THR A 91 -24.71 -5.64 11.21
N ASN A 92 -23.76 -5.31 12.08
CA ASN A 92 -23.85 -5.42 13.54
C ASN A 92 -23.38 -4.15 14.26
N CYS A 93 -23.18 -3.04 13.54
CA CYS A 93 -22.60 -1.84 14.11
C CYS A 93 -23.63 -1.17 15.04
N PRO A 94 -23.30 -0.93 16.32
CA PRO A 94 -24.25 -0.39 17.29
C PRO A 94 -24.66 1.06 17.00
N MET A 95 -23.76 1.83 16.39
CA MET A 95 -23.98 3.23 16.03
C MET A 95 -24.52 3.40 14.60
N MET A 96 -24.91 2.31 13.93
CA MET A 96 -25.50 2.41 12.60
C MET A 96 -26.94 2.91 12.73
N GLU A 97 -27.27 3.97 11.99
CA GLU A 97 -28.64 4.42 11.83
C GLU A 97 -29.44 3.37 11.04
N ILE A 98 -30.58 2.96 11.59
CA ILE A 98 -31.53 2.05 10.97
C ILE A 98 -32.88 2.75 10.84
N THR A 99 -33.59 2.48 9.75
CA THR A 99 -34.94 3.00 9.52
C THR A 99 -35.97 2.05 10.12
N CYS A 100 -37.04 2.61 10.67
CA CYS A 100 -38.19 1.82 11.08
C CYS A 100 -38.69 0.94 9.91
N THR A 101 -39.05 -0.30 10.20
CA THR A 101 -39.56 -1.24 9.19
C THR A 101 -41.04 -1.04 8.87
N ASN A 102 -41.73 -0.12 9.55
CA ASN A 102 -43.10 0.25 9.25
C ASN A 102 -43.11 1.26 8.11
N ASP A 103 -43.80 0.95 7.00
CA ASP A 103 -43.83 1.79 5.79
C ASP A 103 -44.47 3.18 6.03
N GLU A 104 -45.22 3.36 7.12
CA GLU A 104 -45.78 4.64 7.55
C GLU A 104 -44.87 5.42 8.54
N CYS A 105 -43.65 4.94 8.79
CA CYS A 105 -42.73 5.51 9.77
C CYS A 105 -41.33 5.76 9.17
N ASP A 106 -40.96 7.03 9.04
CA ASP A 106 -39.63 7.45 8.52
C ASP A 106 -38.58 7.68 9.62
N VAL A 107 -38.85 7.26 10.86
CA VAL A 107 -37.91 7.46 11.97
C VAL A 107 -36.64 6.64 11.74
N GLN A 108 -35.50 7.30 11.94
CA GLN A 108 -34.19 6.66 12.01
C GLN A 108 -33.69 6.70 13.45
N VAL A 109 -33.20 5.57 13.93
CA VAL A 109 -32.61 5.42 15.26
C VAL A 109 -31.26 4.75 15.14
N LEU A 110 -30.39 4.94 16.13
CA LEU A 110 -29.21 4.09 16.23
C LEU A 110 -29.67 2.65 16.53
N ARG A 111 -28.98 1.67 15.97
CA ARG A 111 -29.34 0.26 16.15
C ARG A 111 -29.51 -0.17 17.62
N HIS A 112 -28.75 0.43 18.53
CA HIS A 112 -28.82 0.09 19.96
C HIS A 112 -29.83 0.94 20.77
N GLU A 113 -30.53 1.89 20.14
CA GLU A 113 -31.52 2.76 20.81
C GLU A 113 -32.84 2.06 21.10
#